data_AF-A0A969PPG5-F1
#
_entry.id   AF-A0A969PPG5-F1
#
_cell.length_a   1.000
_cell.length_b   1.000
_cell.length_c   1.000
_cell.angle_alpha   90.00
_cell.angle_beta   90.00
_cell.angle_gamma   90.00
#
_symmetry.space_group_name_H-M   'P 1'
#
loop_
_entity.id
_entity.type
_entity.pdbx_description
1 polymer ?
#
loop_
_entity_poly.entity_id
_entity_poly.type
_entity_poly.pdbx_seq_one_letter_code
_entity_poly.pdbx_strand_id
1 'polypeptide(L)'
;MSDYKYKGIPLSPGIVEEIIVLLFDKKRVSRDEIVTSVLEYHRKQGGAEPKSANFPASVKKALQNLARKENANNIKQGYWEISMANDNSEKDLNHEKLPAISTYSEVPQNYVPEKLPNELDVRYKFGEGNSSVYLYYFDSYKELAESKKQSSWACKIGMSDRHPETRILSQFGTSLPEKPTVDFIMYTDNAPLIESIIHSILKIRGSVRTEAPGKEWFNTNPEEVLSIISFLEDK
;
A
#
# COMPACT_ATOMS: atom_id res chain seq x y z
N MET A 1 21.95 27.26 22.81
CA MET A 1 21.10 26.05 22.68
C MET A 1 19.99 26.40 21.72
N SER A 2 19.84 25.67 20.62
CA SER A 2 18.81 25.94 19.62
C SER A 2 17.44 25.82 20.28
N ASP A 3 16.60 26.85 20.14
CA ASP A 3 15.24 26.83 20.67
C ASP A 3 14.40 25.94 19.76
N TYR A 4 14.39 24.64 20.06
CA TYR A 4 13.69 23.66 19.25
C TYR A 4 12.19 23.92 19.32
N LYS A 5 11.62 24.35 18.19
CA LYS A 5 10.20 24.74 18.00
C LYS A 5 9.18 23.73 18.57
N TYR A 6 9.54 22.45 18.68
CA TYR A 6 8.65 21.38 19.14
C TYR A 6 9.02 20.78 20.50
N LYS A 7 9.78 21.51 21.33
CA LYS A 7 10.12 21.06 22.68
C LYS A 7 8.86 20.76 23.50
N GLY A 8 8.81 19.57 24.09
CA GLY A 8 7.67 19.07 24.89
C GLY A 8 6.42 18.72 24.08
N ILE A 9 6.43 18.85 22.75
CA ILE A 9 5.27 18.56 21.89
C ILE A 9 5.44 17.18 21.27
N PRO A 10 4.42 16.29 21.29
CA PRO A 10 4.48 14.98 20.64
C PRO A 10 4.57 15.05 19.12
N LEU A 11 5.21 14.05 18.51
CA LEU A 11 5.28 13.93 17.05
C LEU A 11 3.89 13.82 16.41
N SER A 12 3.63 14.74 15.49
CA SER A 12 2.50 14.72 14.55
C SER A 12 3.03 14.53 13.12
N PRO A 13 2.21 14.10 12.16
CA PRO A 13 2.65 13.97 10.76
C PRO A 13 3.30 15.25 10.21
N GLY A 14 2.77 16.44 10.54
CA GLY A 14 3.37 17.71 10.11
C GLY A 14 4.76 17.99 10.70
N ILE A 15 4.96 17.68 11.99
CA ILE A 15 6.29 17.79 12.62
C ILE A 15 7.26 16.80 11.98
N VAL A 16 6.79 15.58 11.68
CA VAL A 16 7.58 14.54 11.02
C VAL A 16 8.00 14.98 9.61
N GLU A 17 7.12 15.63 8.84
CA GLU A 17 7.47 16.18 7.52
C GLU A 17 8.66 17.14 7.60
N GLU A 18 8.63 18.10 8.54
CA GLU A 18 9.71 19.07 8.72
C GLU A 18 11.04 18.40 9.12
N ILE A 19 10.99 17.42 10.03
CA ILE A 19 12.18 16.71 10.47
C ILE A 19 12.74 15.81 9.36
N ILE A 20 11.90 15.13 8.57
CA ILE A 20 12.35 14.30 7.45
C ILE A 20 13.19 15.13 6.48
N VAL A 21 12.67 16.30 6.10
CA VAL A 21 13.38 17.15 5.16
C VAL A 21 14.66 17.70 5.77
N LEU A 22 14.65 18.10 7.04
CA LEU A 22 15.85 18.56 7.75
C LEU A 22 16.97 17.51 7.78
N LEU A 23 16.64 16.22 7.98
CA LEU A 23 17.63 15.16 8.16
C LEU A 23 18.08 14.50 6.85
N PHE A 24 17.19 14.47 5.86
CA PHE A 24 17.34 13.63 4.67
C PHE A 24 17.28 14.39 3.34
N ASP A 25 17.32 15.72 3.31
CA ASP A 25 17.38 16.48 2.05
C ASP A 25 18.49 15.97 1.11
N LYS A 26 18.12 15.76 -0.15
CA LYS A 26 18.94 15.20 -1.23
C LYS A 26 19.48 13.79 -0.96
N LYS A 27 18.89 13.04 -0.02
CA LYS A 27 19.28 11.66 0.28
C LYS A 27 18.25 10.65 -0.19
N ARG A 28 18.76 9.44 -0.43
CA ARG A 28 17.97 8.22 -0.61
C ARG A 28 18.04 7.40 0.66
N VAL A 29 16.89 7.11 1.25
CA VAL A 29 16.81 6.53 2.59
C VAL A 29 15.65 5.54 2.70
N SER A 30 15.80 4.53 3.55
CA SER A 30 14.71 3.60 3.86
C SER A 30 13.71 4.23 4.84
N ARG A 31 12.44 3.82 4.77
CA ARG A 31 11.40 4.30 5.70
C ARG A 31 11.74 3.93 7.15
N ASP A 32 12.36 2.79 7.39
CA ASP A 32 12.68 2.33 8.75
C ASP A 32 13.82 3.16 9.37
N GLU A 33 14.78 3.57 8.55
CA GLU A 33 15.82 4.53 8.95
C GLU A 33 15.24 5.92 9.22
N ILE A 34 14.28 6.38 8.40
CA ILE A 34 13.52 7.62 8.67
C ILE A 34 12.80 7.53 10.02
N VAL A 35 12.07 6.44 10.28
CA VAL A 35 11.34 6.22 11.53
C VAL A 35 12.27 6.37 12.73
N THR A 36 13.41 5.67 12.68
CA THR A 36 14.39 5.66 13.78
C THR A 36 14.99 7.05 13.98
N SER A 37 15.45 7.68 12.89
CA SER A 37 16.19 8.95 12.96
C SER A 37 15.32 10.13 13.38
N VAL A 38 14.05 10.16 12.94
CA VAL A 38 13.08 11.20 13.34
C VAL A 38 12.79 11.11 14.84
N LEU A 39 12.59 9.90 15.37
CA LEU A 39 12.36 9.69 16.80
C LEU A 39 13.56 10.11 17.63
N GLU A 40 14.76 9.63 17.27
CA GLU A 40 15.99 9.94 17.99
C GLU A 40 16.30 11.44 17.97
N TYR A 41 16.15 12.08 16.81
CA TYR A 41 16.34 13.51 16.68
C TYR A 41 15.34 14.29 17.55
N HIS A 42 14.04 14.01 17.43
CA HIS A 42 13.00 14.71 18.18
C HIS A 42 13.20 14.59 19.70
N ARG A 43 13.49 13.37 20.19
CA ARG A 43 13.79 13.11 21.60
C ARG A 43 15.03 13.86 22.08
N LYS A 44 16.11 13.86 21.28
CA LYS A 44 17.36 14.56 21.62
C LYS A 44 17.17 16.07 21.71
N GLN A 45 16.23 16.64 20.95
CA GLN A 45 15.87 18.06 21.01
C GLN A 45 14.85 18.39 22.12
N GLY A 46 14.47 17.42 22.95
CA GLY A 46 13.53 17.61 24.05
C GLY A 46 12.05 17.57 23.65
N GLY A 47 11.74 17.00 22.48
CA GLY A 47 10.38 16.67 22.07
C GLY A 47 9.78 15.50 22.86
N ALA A 48 8.46 15.38 22.86
CA ALA A 48 7.76 14.32 23.59
C ALA A 48 7.52 13.08 22.70
N GLU A 49 7.40 11.91 23.33
CA GLU A 49 7.13 10.66 22.63
C GLU A 49 5.80 10.71 21.84
N PRO A 50 5.68 9.97 20.72
CA PRO A 50 4.44 9.87 19.96
C PRO A 50 3.27 9.41 20.84
N LYS A 51 2.09 10.03 20.68
CA LYS A 51 0.88 9.59 21.38
C LYS A 51 0.32 8.26 20.86
N SER A 52 0.65 7.89 19.61
CA SER A 52 0.15 6.67 18.98
C SER A 52 1.16 5.54 19.08
N ALA A 53 0.68 4.34 19.38
CA ALA A 53 1.51 3.13 19.37
C ALA A 53 2.01 2.75 17.96
N ASN A 54 1.38 3.30 16.91
CA ASN A 54 1.76 3.06 15.51
C ASN A 54 2.41 4.32 14.89
N PHE A 55 3.53 4.73 15.45
CA PHE A 55 4.32 5.84 14.90
C PHE A 55 4.76 5.63 13.43
N PRO A 56 5.13 4.43 12.95
CA PRO A 56 5.46 4.21 11.54
C PRO A 56 4.34 4.61 10.56
N ALA A 57 3.07 4.53 10.96
CA ALA A 57 1.96 5.03 10.15
C ALA A 57 1.97 6.56 9.99
N SER A 58 2.43 7.30 11.01
CA SER A 58 2.60 8.75 10.94
C SER A 58 3.72 9.14 9.99
N VAL A 59 4.83 8.38 9.97
CA VAL A 59 5.92 8.56 9.00
C VAL A 59 5.47 8.25 7.58
N LYS A 60 4.69 7.17 7.38
CA LYS A 60 4.06 6.88 6.07
C LYS A 60 3.20 8.06 5.60
N LYS A 61 2.37 8.62 6.49
CA LYS A 61 1.49 9.75 6.17
C LYS A 61 2.29 11.01 5.82
N ALA A 62 3.36 11.30 6.57
CA ALA A 62 4.26 12.41 6.28
C ALA A 62 4.93 12.28 4.91
N LEU A 63 5.45 11.10 4.56
CA LEU A 63 6.06 10.85 3.25
C LEU A 63 5.05 10.97 2.09
N GLN A 64 3.80 10.54 2.30
CA GLN A 64 2.73 10.76 1.31
C GLN A 64 2.42 12.26 1.13
N ASN A 65 2.41 13.04 2.20
CA ASN A 65 2.20 14.48 2.14
C ASN A 65 3.37 15.20 1.46
N LEU A 66 4.62 14.80 1.75
CA LEU A 66 5.82 15.33 1.07
C LEU A 66 5.80 15.00 -0.42
N ALA A 67 5.40 13.79 -0.81
CA ALA A 67 5.29 13.43 -2.22
C ALA A 67 4.25 14.27 -2.97
N ARG A 68 3.12 14.58 -2.33
CA ARG A 68 2.11 15.52 -2.90
C ARG A 68 2.63 16.95 -3.04
N LYS A 69 3.64 17.33 -2.25
CA LYS A 69 4.32 18.62 -2.31
C LYS A 69 5.56 18.59 -3.23
N GLU A 70 5.76 17.49 -3.96
CA GLU A 70 6.95 17.25 -4.79
C GLU A 70 8.27 17.25 -3.98
N ASN A 71 8.18 17.08 -2.65
CA ASN A 71 9.32 17.09 -1.74
C ASN A 71 9.89 15.71 -1.43
N ALA A 72 9.28 14.65 -1.98
CA ALA A 72 9.74 13.28 -1.82
C ALA A 72 9.27 12.40 -2.98
N ASN A 73 10.12 11.49 -3.43
CA ASN A 73 9.78 10.49 -4.44
C ASN A 73 9.97 9.08 -3.87
N ASN A 74 9.04 8.18 -4.17
CA ASN A 74 9.20 6.78 -3.79
C ASN A 74 9.88 6.01 -4.92
N ILE A 75 11.15 5.66 -4.72
CA ILE A 75 11.96 4.95 -5.73
C ILE A 75 11.48 3.50 -5.87
N LYS A 76 11.26 2.84 -4.73
CA LYS A 76 10.75 1.47 -4.61
C LYS A 76 10.11 1.28 -3.24
N GLN A 77 9.41 0.16 -3.02
CA GLN A 77 8.73 -0.12 -1.75
C GLN A 77 9.67 0.08 -0.56
N GLY A 78 9.34 1.03 0.32
CA GLY A 78 10.11 1.34 1.52
C GLY A 78 11.33 2.24 1.33
N TYR A 79 11.71 2.61 0.11
CA TYR A 79 12.84 3.51 -0.17
C TYR A 79 12.36 4.83 -0.78
N TRP A 80 12.88 5.93 -0.25
CA TRP A 80 12.45 7.29 -0.58
C TRP A 80 13.65 8.17 -0.93
N GLU A 81 13.48 9.01 -1.94
CA GLU A 81 14.33 10.15 -2.25
C GLU A 81 13.66 11.40 -1.68
N ILE A 82 14.37 12.22 -0.90
CA ILE A 82 13.83 13.43 -0.29
C ILE A 82 14.51 14.64 -0.96
N SER A 83 13.73 15.65 -1.33
CA SER A 83 14.24 16.88 -1.96
C SER A 83 13.36 18.06 -1.54
N MET A 84 13.92 19.15 -1.03
CA MET A 84 13.13 20.40 -0.93
C MET A 84 12.80 20.93 -2.34
N ALA A 85 11.53 20.95 -2.72
CA ALA A 85 11.04 21.77 -3.83
C ALA A 85 10.99 23.24 -3.36
N ASN A 86 12.18 23.82 -3.24
CA ASN A 86 12.45 25.26 -3.22
C ASN A 86 13.97 25.45 -3.31
N ASP A 87 14.52 25.05 -4.45
CA ASP A 87 15.74 25.66 -4.96
C ASP A 87 15.57 25.78 -6.48
N ASN A 88 15.01 26.91 -6.91
CA ASN A 88 15.19 27.40 -8.28
C ASN A 88 16.64 27.88 -8.39
N SER A 89 17.58 26.95 -8.39
CA SER A 89 18.95 27.19 -8.81
C SER A 89 19.35 26.02 -9.70
N GLU A 90 19.31 26.34 -10.99
CA GLU A 90 20.10 25.82 -12.10
C GLU A 90 20.65 24.39 -12.02
N LYS A 91 20.38 23.67 -13.12
CA LYS A 91 21.14 22.52 -13.60
C LYS A 91 22.62 22.60 -13.20
N ASP A 92 23.05 21.69 -12.34
CA ASP A 92 24.42 21.21 -12.34
C ASP A 92 24.42 19.69 -12.44
N LEU A 93 24.47 19.25 -13.70
CA LEU A 93 25.07 17.99 -14.09
C LEU A 93 26.55 18.07 -13.69
N ASN A 94 26.96 17.34 -12.67
CA ASN A 94 28.36 16.92 -12.58
C ASN A 94 28.47 15.43 -12.28
N HIS A 95 29.00 14.75 -13.29
CA HIS A 95 29.46 13.38 -13.32
C HIS A 95 30.50 13.13 -12.22
N GLU A 96 30.23 12.19 -11.33
CA GLU A 96 31.29 11.32 -10.82
C GLU A 96 31.14 9.93 -11.43
N LYS A 97 32.04 9.65 -12.38
CA LYS A 97 32.30 8.33 -12.95
C LYS A 97 32.90 7.42 -11.87
N LEU A 98 32.26 6.28 -11.61
CA LEU A 98 32.90 5.06 -11.13
C LEU A 98 32.25 3.84 -11.83
N PRO A 99 32.98 2.71 -11.97
CA PRO A 99 33.23 2.08 -13.26
C PRO A 99 32.14 1.13 -13.72
N ALA A 100 32.02 1.01 -15.05
CA ALA A 100 31.31 -0.07 -15.69
C ALA A 100 32.01 -1.40 -15.38
N ILE A 101 31.39 -2.23 -14.52
CA ILE A 101 31.59 -3.67 -14.58
C ILE A 101 30.31 -4.27 -15.13
N SER A 102 30.41 -4.57 -16.41
CA SER A 102 29.60 -5.53 -17.14
C SER A 102 29.79 -6.92 -16.52
N THR A 103 28.70 -7.50 -16.04
CA THR A 103 28.40 -8.92 -16.22
C THR A 103 26.88 -9.08 -16.23
N TYR A 104 26.24 -8.71 -17.34
CA TYR A 104 25.05 -9.44 -17.75
C TYR A 104 25.57 -10.76 -18.31
N SER A 105 25.56 -11.81 -17.49
CA SER A 105 25.65 -13.16 -18.05
C SER A 105 24.38 -13.37 -18.85
N GLU A 106 24.54 -13.54 -20.16
CA GLU A 106 23.47 -13.90 -21.09
C GLU A 106 22.69 -15.08 -20.52
N VAL A 107 21.44 -14.81 -20.12
CA VAL A 107 20.47 -15.86 -19.83
C VAL A 107 20.17 -16.53 -21.18
N PRO A 108 20.37 -17.86 -21.32
CA PRO A 108 20.06 -18.56 -22.56
C PRO A 108 18.60 -18.29 -22.95
N GLN A 109 18.36 -17.99 -24.22
CA GLN A 109 17.07 -17.64 -24.81
C GLN A 109 15.97 -18.73 -24.69
N ASN A 110 16.22 -19.81 -23.94
CA ASN A 110 15.28 -20.89 -23.62
C ASN A 110 15.01 -21.06 -22.11
N TYR A 111 15.30 -20.05 -21.29
CA TYR A 111 14.83 -20.02 -19.90
C TYR A 111 13.33 -19.70 -19.88
N VAL A 112 12.49 -20.72 -19.82
CA VAL A 112 11.10 -20.58 -19.34
C VAL A 112 11.21 -20.46 -17.81
N PRO A 113 10.89 -19.31 -17.20
CA PRO A 113 10.90 -19.22 -15.75
C PRO A 113 9.86 -20.19 -15.21
N GLU A 114 10.31 -21.19 -14.48
CA GLU A 114 9.43 -21.97 -13.61
C GLU A 114 8.81 -20.96 -12.62
N LYS A 115 7.46 -20.89 -12.58
CA LYS A 115 6.69 -19.89 -11.81
C LYS A 115 7.29 -19.70 -10.41
N LEU A 116 7.57 -18.44 -10.03
CA LEU A 116 8.07 -18.11 -8.70
C LEU A 116 7.09 -18.63 -7.62
N PRO A 117 7.55 -19.28 -6.54
CA PRO A 117 6.70 -20.00 -5.56
C PRO A 117 5.72 -19.14 -4.72
N ASN A 118 5.62 -17.83 -4.98
CA ASN A 118 4.84 -16.86 -4.19
C ASN A 118 3.87 -16.01 -5.01
N GLU A 119 3.59 -16.36 -6.26
CA GLU A 119 2.55 -15.67 -7.02
C GLU A 119 1.16 -16.06 -6.49
N LEU A 120 0.34 -15.08 -6.12
CA LEU A 120 -1.08 -15.28 -5.89
C LEU A 120 -1.71 -15.73 -7.20
N ASP A 121 -2.50 -16.80 -7.15
CA ASP A 121 -3.31 -17.20 -8.29
C ASP A 121 -4.50 -16.25 -8.40
N VAL A 122 -4.39 -15.30 -9.33
CA VAL A 122 -5.42 -14.30 -9.62
C VAL A 122 -6.18 -14.76 -10.85
N ARG A 123 -7.49 -14.99 -10.73
CA ARG A 123 -8.27 -15.51 -11.86
C ARG A 123 -8.44 -14.47 -12.96
N TYR A 124 -8.77 -13.24 -12.60
CA TYR A 124 -9.02 -12.16 -13.55
C TYR A 124 -8.28 -10.87 -13.19
N LYS A 125 -7.66 -10.24 -14.20
CA LYS A 125 -7.10 -8.89 -14.11
C LYS A 125 -7.65 -8.04 -15.26
N PHE A 126 -8.21 -6.89 -14.94
CA PHE A 126 -8.83 -6.00 -15.94
C PHE A 126 -8.81 -4.53 -15.49
N GLY A 127 -9.23 -3.62 -16.36
CA GLY A 127 -9.18 -2.17 -16.11
C GLY A 127 -7.79 -1.56 -16.29
N GLU A 128 -7.70 -0.24 -16.12
CA GLU A 128 -6.48 0.56 -16.24
C GLU A 128 -6.41 1.60 -15.11
N GLY A 129 -5.20 1.93 -14.66
CA GLY A 129 -4.98 2.95 -13.62
C GLY A 129 -3.93 2.55 -12.59
N ASN A 130 -3.57 3.49 -11.71
CA ASN A 130 -2.48 3.29 -10.75
C ASN A 130 -2.91 2.64 -9.44
N SER A 131 -4.20 2.57 -9.17
CA SER A 131 -4.78 1.91 -8.00
C SER A 131 -5.63 0.71 -8.43
N SER A 132 -6.11 -0.07 -7.48
CA SER A 132 -6.88 -1.27 -7.77
C SER A 132 -7.92 -1.59 -6.71
N VAL A 133 -9.03 -2.19 -7.13
CA VAL A 133 -10.01 -2.87 -6.28
C VAL A 133 -9.86 -4.36 -6.53
N TYR A 134 -9.92 -5.17 -5.49
CA TYR A 134 -9.76 -6.61 -5.59
C TYR A 134 -10.77 -7.35 -4.72
N LEU A 135 -11.08 -8.56 -5.14
CA LEU A 135 -11.88 -9.51 -4.36
C LEU A 135 -11.08 -10.78 -4.15
N TYR A 136 -11.02 -11.22 -2.89
CA TYR A 136 -10.54 -12.55 -2.57
C TYR A 136 -11.47 -13.26 -1.58
N TYR A 137 -11.33 -14.57 -1.52
CA TYR A 137 -12.01 -15.41 -0.55
C TYR A 137 -11.14 -16.62 -0.19
N PHE A 138 -11.63 -17.49 0.67
CA PHE A 138 -11.01 -18.77 0.99
C PHE A 138 -11.87 -19.90 0.44
N ASP A 139 -11.23 -20.88 -0.19
CA ASP A 139 -11.95 -22.01 -0.82
C ASP A 139 -12.77 -22.78 0.22
N SER A 140 -12.27 -22.90 1.46
CA SER A 140 -13.00 -23.52 2.58
C SER A 140 -14.38 -22.88 2.82
N TYR A 141 -14.51 -21.57 2.67
CA TYR A 141 -15.78 -20.86 2.83
C TYR A 141 -16.71 -21.05 1.64
N LYS A 142 -16.16 -21.12 0.43
CA LYS A 142 -16.92 -21.40 -0.79
C LYS A 142 -17.48 -22.81 -0.76
N GLU A 143 -16.64 -23.81 -0.51
CA GLU A 143 -17.04 -25.22 -0.42
C GLU A 143 -18.11 -25.45 0.66
N LEU A 144 -17.96 -24.80 1.82
CA LEU A 144 -18.98 -24.87 2.87
C LEU A 144 -20.32 -24.27 2.41
N ALA A 145 -20.31 -23.11 1.75
CA ALA A 145 -21.52 -22.49 1.22
C ALA A 145 -22.19 -23.39 0.17
N GLU A 146 -21.42 -23.93 -0.77
CA GLU A 146 -21.91 -24.85 -1.80
C GLU A 146 -22.52 -26.12 -1.20
N SER A 147 -21.88 -26.71 -0.18
CA SER A 147 -22.42 -27.86 0.56
C SER A 147 -23.76 -27.55 1.24
N LYS A 148 -23.96 -26.29 1.64
CA LYS A 148 -25.20 -25.77 2.23
C LYS A 148 -26.20 -25.27 1.19
N LYS A 149 -25.92 -25.43 -0.11
CA LYS A 149 -26.71 -24.90 -1.23
C LYS A 149 -26.88 -23.37 -1.19
N GLN A 150 -25.86 -22.68 -0.68
CA GLN A 150 -25.77 -21.22 -0.66
C GLN A 150 -24.92 -20.75 -1.84
N SER A 151 -25.30 -19.64 -2.47
CA SER A 151 -24.59 -19.03 -3.59
C SER A 151 -23.63 -17.91 -3.17
N SER A 152 -23.49 -17.66 -1.87
CA SER A 152 -22.64 -16.60 -1.33
C SER A 152 -21.81 -17.13 -0.16
N TRP A 153 -20.60 -16.59 -0.03
CA TRP A 153 -19.64 -16.95 1.01
C TRP A 153 -18.86 -15.71 1.47
N ALA A 154 -18.02 -15.88 2.49
CA ALA A 154 -17.17 -14.79 2.97
C ALA A 154 -16.16 -14.38 1.89
N CYS A 155 -16.40 -13.22 1.30
CA CYS A 155 -15.47 -12.54 0.42
C CYS A 155 -14.98 -11.26 1.08
N LYS A 156 -13.70 -10.98 0.87
CA LYS A 156 -13.08 -9.71 1.20
C LYS A 156 -13.00 -8.86 -0.05
N ILE A 157 -13.46 -7.62 0.07
CA ILE A 157 -13.36 -6.60 -0.98
C ILE A 157 -12.48 -5.49 -0.44
N GLY A 158 -11.34 -5.27 -1.09
CA GLY A 158 -10.39 -4.24 -0.67
C GLY A 158 -9.80 -3.49 -1.85
N MET A 159 -8.94 -2.53 -1.53
CA MET A 159 -8.22 -1.74 -2.52
C MET A 159 -6.73 -1.61 -2.20
N SER A 160 -5.96 -1.26 -3.22
CA SER A 160 -4.53 -0.96 -3.12
C SER A 160 -4.16 0.22 -4.00
N ASP A 161 -3.37 1.15 -3.48
CA ASP A 161 -2.85 2.31 -4.22
C ASP A 161 -1.72 1.93 -5.20
N ARG A 162 -1.22 0.69 -5.17
CA ARG A 162 -0.06 0.24 -5.97
C ARG A 162 -0.13 -1.25 -6.33
N HIS A 163 0.54 -2.12 -5.56
CA HIS A 163 0.64 -3.56 -5.82
C HIS A 163 -0.44 -4.33 -5.05
N PRO A 164 -1.58 -4.67 -5.65
CA PRO A 164 -2.66 -5.40 -4.99
C PRO A 164 -2.21 -6.75 -4.46
N GLU A 165 -1.36 -7.49 -5.18
CA GLU A 165 -0.92 -8.82 -4.79
C GLU A 165 -0.09 -8.78 -3.50
N THR A 166 0.85 -7.84 -3.39
CA THR A 166 1.63 -7.63 -2.16
C THR A 166 0.73 -7.19 -1.00
N ARG A 167 -0.27 -6.33 -1.29
CA ARG A 167 -1.24 -5.89 -0.28
C ARG A 167 -2.06 -7.05 0.24
N ILE A 168 -2.57 -7.91 -0.64
CA ILE A 168 -3.31 -9.12 -0.30
C ILE A 168 -2.41 -10.01 0.55
N LEU A 169 -1.26 -10.47 0.06
CA LEU A 169 -0.34 -11.35 0.82
C LEU A 169 0.02 -10.80 2.22
N SER A 170 0.24 -9.48 2.34
CA SER A 170 0.57 -8.85 3.63
C SER A 170 -0.54 -8.95 4.69
N GLN A 171 -1.79 -9.23 4.30
CA GLN A 171 -2.92 -9.36 5.22
C GLN A 171 -2.99 -10.73 5.91
N PHE A 172 -2.31 -11.76 5.38
CA PHE A 172 -2.41 -13.14 5.88
C PHE A 172 -1.17 -13.56 6.67
N GLY A 173 0.02 -13.10 6.26
CA GLY A 173 1.28 -13.50 6.89
C GLY A 173 1.44 -15.03 6.94
N THR A 174 1.91 -15.56 8.07
CA THR A 174 1.98 -16.99 8.38
C THR A 174 0.84 -17.46 9.29
N SER A 175 -0.16 -16.60 9.53
CA SER A 175 -1.15 -16.81 10.59
C SER A 175 -2.37 -17.63 10.15
N LEU A 176 -2.47 -17.97 8.86
CA LEU A 176 -3.60 -18.70 8.30
C LEU A 176 -3.11 -19.99 7.60
N PRO A 177 -3.84 -21.11 7.78
CA PRO A 177 -3.43 -22.42 7.25
C PRO A 177 -3.69 -22.58 5.75
N GLU A 178 -4.42 -21.64 5.13
CA GLU A 178 -4.76 -21.65 3.72
C GLU A 178 -4.41 -20.31 3.05
N LYS A 179 -4.14 -20.36 1.74
CA LYS A 179 -3.91 -19.17 0.91
C LYS A 179 -5.27 -18.64 0.42
N PRO A 180 -5.43 -17.32 0.26
CA PRO A 180 -6.62 -16.77 -0.37
C PRO A 180 -6.67 -17.10 -1.87
N THR A 181 -7.86 -17.36 -2.36
CA THR A 181 -8.20 -17.35 -3.79
C THR A 181 -8.55 -15.92 -4.17
N VAL A 182 -7.74 -15.31 -5.05
CA VAL A 182 -8.02 -13.96 -5.57
C VAL A 182 -8.84 -14.10 -6.84
N ASP A 183 -10.11 -13.72 -6.78
CA ASP A 183 -10.99 -13.88 -7.94
C ASP A 183 -10.69 -12.81 -8.99
N PHE A 184 -10.59 -11.55 -8.58
CA PHE A 184 -10.20 -10.51 -9.51
C PHE A 184 -9.40 -9.37 -8.89
N ILE A 185 -8.68 -8.68 -9.77
CA ILE A 185 -8.04 -7.38 -9.54
C ILE A 185 -8.47 -6.46 -10.68
N MET A 186 -9.18 -5.38 -10.33
CA MET A 186 -9.59 -4.32 -11.25
C MET A 186 -8.71 -3.09 -11.03
N TYR A 187 -7.96 -2.70 -12.06
CA TYR A 187 -7.17 -1.46 -12.05
C TYR A 187 -8.05 -0.25 -12.37
N THR A 188 -7.80 0.85 -11.65
CA THR A 188 -8.57 2.10 -11.75
C THR A 188 -7.77 3.24 -11.10
N ASP A 189 -8.03 4.50 -11.46
CA ASP A 189 -7.50 5.66 -10.73
C ASP A 189 -8.39 6.08 -9.54
N ASN A 190 -9.59 5.50 -9.43
CA ASN A 190 -10.60 5.86 -8.43
C ASN A 190 -10.92 4.71 -7.45
N ALA A 191 -9.95 3.85 -7.13
CA ALA A 191 -10.19 2.66 -6.29
C ALA A 191 -10.87 2.96 -4.94
N PRO A 192 -10.54 4.04 -4.20
CA PRO A 192 -11.23 4.36 -2.95
C PRO A 192 -12.73 4.65 -3.13
N LEU A 193 -13.11 5.32 -4.23
CA LEU A 193 -14.50 5.63 -4.52
C LEU A 193 -15.26 4.36 -4.90
N ILE A 194 -14.69 3.55 -5.79
CA ILE A 194 -15.34 2.32 -6.26
C ILE A 194 -15.51 1.31 -5.11
N GLU A 195 -14.47 1.11 -4.30
CA GLU A 195 -14.54 0.24 -3.11
C GLU A 195 -15.63 0.72 -2.14
N SER A 196 -15.70 2.02 -1.86
CA SER A 196 -16.72 2.61 -0.99
C SER A 196 -18.14 2.41 -1.52
N ILE A 197 -18.35 2.51 -2.84
CA ILE A 197 -19.65 2.28 -3.48
C ILE A 197 -20.04 0.80 -3.37
N ILE A 198 -19.14 -0.13 -3.69
CA ILE A 198 -19.38 -1.57 -3.58
C ILE A 198 -19.76 -1.93 -2.14
N HIS A 199 -18.98 -1.48 -1.16
CA HIS A 199 -19.25 -1.72 0.26
C HIS A 199 -20.62 -1.16 0.68
N SER A 200 -20.97 0.04 0.21
CA SER A 200 -22.25 0.67 0.53
C SER A 200 -23.44 -0.12 -0.03
N ILE A 201 -23.35 -0.58 -1.27
CA ILE A 201 -24.39 -1.41 -1.90
C ILE A 201 -24.55 -2.73 -1.15
N LEU A 202 -23.46 -3.46 -0.88
CA LEU A 202 -23.51 -4.72 -0.15
C LEU A 202 -24.01 -4.55 1.29
N LYS A 203 -23.71 -3.41 1.92
CA LYS A 203 -24.24 -3.06 3.23
C LYS A 203 -25.75 -2.85 3.21
N ILE A 204 -26.26 -2.14 2.21
CA ILE A 204 -27.72 -1.94 2.03
C ILE A 204 -28.42 -3.27 1.77
N ARG A 205 -27.77 -4.21 1.06
CA ARG A 205 -28.27 -5.58 0.81
C ARG A 205 -28.25 -6.49 2.03
N GLY A 206 -27.68 -6.06 3.17
CA GLY A 206 -27.59 -6.87 4.38
C GLY A 206 -26.47 -7.94 4.33
N SER A 207 -25.52 -7.81 3.41
CA SER A 207 -24.47 -8.80 3.17
C SER A 207 -23.26 -8.67 4.12
N VAL A 208 -23.24 -7.73 5.07
CA VAL A 208 -22.08 -7.49 5.94
C VAL A 208 -21.85 -8.65 6.91
N ARG A 209 -20.60 -9.09 7.05
CA ARG A 209 -20.20 -10.02 8.12
C ARG A 209 -19.80 -9.25 9.37
N THR A 210 -20.72 -9.09 10.31
CA THR A 210 -20.49 -8.37 11.58
C THR A 210 -19.43 -9.01 12.47
N GLU A 211 -19.29 -10.34 12.40
CA GLU A 211 -18.34 -11.11 13.20
C GLU A 211 -16.92 -11.16 12.62
N ALA A 212 -16.71 -10.59 11.43
CA ALA A 212 -15.42 -10.67 10.74
C ALA A 212 -14.45 -9.58 11.24
N PRO A 213 -13.12 -9.84 11.21
CA PRO A 213 -12.13 -8.82 11.50
C PRO A 213 -12.08 -7.77 10.38
N GLY A 214 -12.59 -6.57 10.68
CA GLY A 214 -12.64 -5.43 9.76
C GLY A 214 -14.01 -5.22 9.10
N LYS A 215 -14.13 -4.16 8.30
CA LYS A 215 -15.40 -3.74 7.68
C LYS A 215 -15.53 -4.15 6.21
N GLU A 216 -14.55 -4.91 5.72
CA GLU A 216 -14.32 -5.22 4.31
C GLU A 216 -14.81 -6.64 3.93
N TRP A 217 -15.53 -7.32 4.82
CA TRP A 217 -15.98 -8.70 4.66
C TRP A 217 -17.50 -8.80 4.45
N PHE A 218 -17.89 -9.51 3.41
CA PHE A 218 -19.29 -9.63 2.99
C PHE A 218 -19.62 -11.08 2.64
N ASN A 219 -20.86 -11.51 2.89
CA ASN A 219 -21.44 -12.72 2.31
C ASN A 219 -21.94 -12.38 0.90
N THR A 220 -21.11 -12.63 -0.11
CA THR A 220 -21.34 -12.30 -1.52
C THR A 220 -20.70 -13.38 -2.39
N ASN A 221 -20.70 -13.20 -3.71
CA ASN A 221 -19.88 -13.95 -4.66
C ASN A 221 -19.23 -12.99 -5.68
N PRO A 222 -18.24 -13.44 -6.46
CA PRO A 222 -17.59 -12.62 -7.47
C PRO A 222 -18.56 -12.06 -8.53
N GLU A 223 -19.54 -12.85 -8.96
CA GLU A 223 -20.51 -12.46 -9.98
C GLU A 223 -21.35 -11.26 -9.55
N GLU A 224 -21.80 -11.25 -8.28
CA GLU A 224 -22.54 -10.14 -7.68
C GLU A 224 -21.70 -8.87 -7.66
N VAL A 225 -20.42 -8.96 -7.30
CA VAL A 225 -19.54 -7.78 -7.21
C VAL A 225 -19.19 -7.26 -8.61
N LEU A 226 -18.92 -8.14 -9.56
CA LEU A 226 -18.72 -7.76 -10.97
C LEU A 226 -19.97 -7.08 -11.54
N SER A 227 -21.17 -7.53 -11.20
CA SER A 227 -22.41 -6.86 -11.63
C SER A 227 -22.54 -5.43 -11.11
N ILE A 228 -22.04 -5.16 -9.89
CA ILE A 228 -22.01 -3.80 -9.33
C ILE A 228 -21.00 -2.95 -10.10
N ILE A 229 -19.82 -3.51 -10.40
CA ILE A 229 -18.77 -2.81 -11.16
C ILE A 229 -19.28 -2.43 -12.55
N SER A 230 -19.86 -3.37 -13.30
CA SER A 230 -20.40 -3.10 -14.64
C SER A 230 -21.46 -2.00 -14.63
N PHE A 231 -22.33 -1.96 -13.62
CA PHE A 231 -23.32 -0.89 -13.47
C PHE A 231 -22.71 0.51 -13.26
N LEU A 232 -21.48 0.60 -12.74
CA LEU A 232 -20.76 1.87 -12.57
C LEU A 232 -20.07 2.34 -13.86
N GLU A 233 -19.68 1.42 -14.74
CA GLU A 233 -19.02 1.73 -16.02
C GLU A 233 -20.02 2.11 -17.12
N ASP A 234 -21.26 1.61 -17.04
CA ASP A 234 -22.35 1.92 -17.99
C ASP A 234 -22.96 3.33 -17.80
N LYS A 235 -22.36 4.20 -16.99
CA LYS A 235 -22.84 5.55 -16.67
C LYS A 235 -21.81 6.63 -16.97
#